data_AF-A0A7Y8CGJ4-F1
#
_entry.id   AF-A0A7Y8CGJ4-F1
#
_cell.length_a   1.000
_cell.length_b   1.000
_cell.length_c   1.000
_cell.angle_alpha   90.00
_cell.angle_beta   90.00
_cell.angle_gamma   90.00
#
_symmetry.space_group_name_H-M   'P 1'
#
loop_
_entity.id
_entity.type
_entity.pdbx_description
1 polymer ?
#
loop_
_entity_poly.entity_id
_entity_poly.type
_entity_poly.pdbx_seq_one_letter_code
_entity_poly.pdbx_strand_id
1 'polypeptide(L)' 'MASSYLSREQLASGTAFSIVGNDGVERVLLQTLGGLNDKAGIYEYILDPSGKVTHQRFITGGVINGVPNQRVPKAN' A
#
# COMPACT_ATOMS: atom_id res chain seq x y z
N MET A 1 19.61 -14.13 -7.27
CA MET A 1 19.30 -12.95 -6.44
C MET A 1 18.06 -12.28 -7.01
N ALA A 2 16.87 -12.58 -6.48
CA ALA A 2 15.63 -11.96 -6.96
C ALA A 2 15.21 -10.87 -5.98
N SER A 3 15.65 -9.63 -6.24
CA SER A 3 15.00 -8.46 -5.65
C SER A 3 13.73 -8.23 -6.48
N SER A 4 12.56 -8.56 -5.92
CA SER A 4 11.28 -8.28 -6.57
C SER A 4 11.02 -6.78 -6.53
N TYR A 5 11.63 -6.05 -7.47
CA TYR A 5 11.29 -4.67 -7.74
C TYR A 5 9.88 -4.66 -8.33
N LEU A 6 8.95 -3.98 -7.68
CA LEU A 6 7.67 -3.65 -8.30
C LEU A 6 7.95 -2.99 -9.64
N SER A 7 7.44 -3.54 -10.73
CA SER A 7 7.63 -2.95 -12.05
C SER A 7 6.99 -1.57 -12.07
N ARG A 8 7.56 -0.63 -12.82
CA ARG A 8 6.99 0.73 -12.97
C ARG A 8 5.55 0.69 -13.45
N GLU A 9 5.17 -0.36 -14.17
CA GLU A 9 3.81 -0.63 -14.65
C GLU A 9 2.84 -0.96 -13.51
N GLN A 10 3.32 -1.67 -12.48
CA GLN A 10 2.54 -1.95 -11.28
C GLN A 10 2.40 -0.69 -10.42
N LEU A 11 3.43 0.16 -10.38
CA LEU A 11 3.33 1.50 -9.76
C LEU A 11 2.41 2.44 -10.58
N ALA A 12 2.40 2.33 -11.91
CA ALA A 12 1.60 3.16 -12.81
C ALA A 12 0.11 2.77 -12.85
N SER A 13 -0.21 1.50 -12.57
CA SER A 13 -1.60 1.05 -12.36
C SER A 13 -2.09 1.27 -10.92
N GLY A 14 -1.19 1.63 -10.00
CA GLY A 14 -1.54 2.02 -8.65
C GLY A 14 -2.27 3.35 -8.60
N THR A 15 -3.23 3.48 -7.67
CA THR A 15 -3.90 4.74 -7.37
C THR A 15 -3.28 5.36 -6.12
N ALA A 16 -2.86 6.63 -6.23
CA ALA A 16 -2.31 7.39 -5.13
C ALA A 16 -3.39 8.27 -4.49
N PHE A 17 -3.42 8.32 -3.17
CA PHE A 17 -4.36 9.08 -2.37
C PHE A 17 -3.62 9.90 -1.32
N SER A 18 -4.01 11.15 -1.13
CA SER A 18 -3.53 11.94 0.00
C SER A 18 -4.28 11.52 1.26
N ILE A 19 -3.55 11.12 2.29
CA ILE A 19 -4.10 10.75 3.60
C ILE A 19 -3.43 11.57 4.70
N VAL A 20 -4.15 11.80 5.79
CA VAL A 20 -3.57 12.37 7.01
C VAL A 20 -3.37 11.22 7.99
N GLY A 21 -2.13 11.02 8.44
CA GLY A 21 -1.84 10.02 9.46
C GLY A 21 -2.50 10.37 10.79
N ASN A 22 -2.61 9.40 11.69
CA ASN A 22 -3.15 9.64 13.05
C ASN A 22 -2.30 10.62 13.88
N ASP A 23 -1.09 10.93 13.42
CA ASP A 23 -0.19 11.95 13.95
C ASP A 23 -0.38 13.35 13.34
N GLY A 24 -1.37 13.52 12.45
CA GLY A 24 -1.66 14.79 11.78
C GLY A 24 -0.76 15.10 10.58
N VAL A 25 0.14 14.18 10.19
CA VAL A 25 1.06 14.41 9.07
C VAL A 25 0.45 13.90 7.77
N GLU A 26 0.44 14.77 6.75
CA GLU A 26 0.03 14.40 5.38
C GLU A 26 1.01 13.40 4.77
N ARG A 27 0.46 12.38 4.11
CA ARG A 27 1.19 11.28 3.49
C ARG A 27 0.49 10.87 2.20
N VAL A 28 1.23 10.17 1.35
CA VAL A 28 0.67 9.56 0.15
C VAL A 28 0.47 8.08 0.38
N LEU A 29 -0.77 7.62 0.26
CA LEU A 29 -1.14 6.22 0.21
C LEU A 29 -1.20 5.76 -1.25
N LEU A 30 -0.28 4.91 -1.67
CA LEU A 30 -0.31 4.25 -2.96
C LEU A 30 -0.88 2.84 -2.80
N GLN A 31 -1.95 2.55 -3.53
CA GLN A 31 -2.57 1.22 -3.58
C GLN A 31 -2.51 0.68 -5.00
N THR A 32 -1.97 -0.52 -5.18
CA THR A 32 -1.96 -1.20 -6.48
C THR A 32 -2.43 -2.64 -6.36
N LEU A 33 -3.13 -3.13 -7.38
CA LEU A 33 -3.43 -4.55 -7.50
C LEU A 33 -2.13 -5.35 -7.65
N GLY A 34 -2.17 -6.59 -7.17
CA GLY A 34 -1.04 -7.50 -7.31
C GLY A 34 -1.35 -8.91 -6.80
N GLY A 35 -0.39 -9.81 -6.97
CA GLY A 35 -0.47 -11.17 -6.46
C GLY A 35 0.83 -11.57 -5.79
N LEU A 36 0.72 -12.29 -4.67
CA LEU A 36 1.86 -12.85 -3.95
C LEU A 36 1.55 -14.30 -3.60
N ASN A 37 2.41 -15.25 -4.00
CA ASN A 37 2.27 -16.68 -3.73
C ASN A 37 0.86 -17.22 -4.09
N ASP A 38 0.46 -17.02 -5.34
CA ASP A 38 -0.84 -17.44 -5.91
C ASP A 38 -2.09 -16.80 -5.26
N LYS A 39 -1.90 -15.79 -4.40
CA LYS A 39 -2.99 -15.04 -3.77
C LYS A 39 -3.11 -13.68 -4.41
N ALA A 40 -4.30 -13.36 -4.93
CA ALA A 40 -4.63 -12.01 -5.38
C ALA A 40 -4.86 -11.06 -4.20
N GLY A 41 -4.49 -9.80 -4.37
CA GLY A 41 -4.66 -8.77 -3.35
C GLY A 41 -4.19 -7.41 -3.84
N ILE A 42 -3.82 -6.56 -2.89
CA ILE A 42 -3.21 -5.25 -3.16
C ILE A 42 -1.88 -5.12 -2.45
N TYR A 43 -0.99 -4.31 -3.04
CA TYR A 43 0.13 -3.74 -2.36
C TYR A 43 -0.21 -2.31 -1.92
N GLU A 44 0.18 -1.98 -0.70
CA GLU A 44 0.05 -0.67 -0.09
C GLU A 44 1.42 -0.09 0.24
N TYR A 45 1.60 1.18 -0.10
CA TYR A 45 2.76 1.98 0.26
C TYR A 45 2.30 3.28 0.89
N ILE A 46 2.91 3.66 2.01
CA ILE A 46 2.72 4.98 2.61
C ILE A 46 4.03 5.73 2.46
N LEU A 47 3.99 6.85 1.73
CA LEU A 47 5.10 7.75 1.56
C LEU A 47 4.94 8.94 2.51
N ASP A 48 6.02 9.30 3.19
CA ASP A 48 6.07 10.54 3.97
C ASP A 48 6.18 11.78 3.05
N PRO A 49 6.10 13.01 3.61
CA PRO A 49 6.28 14.24 2.83
C PRO A 49 7.64 14.35 2.12
N SER A 50 8.66 13.61 2.57
CA SER A 50 9.97 13.57 1.91
C SER A 50 10.01 12.60 0.72
N GLY A 51 8.90 11.91 0.45
CA GLY A 51 8.78 10.91 -0.61
C GLY A 51 9.35 9.54 -0.23
N LYS A 52 9.69 9.32 1.04
CA LYS A 52 10.23 8.05 1.52
C LYS A 52 9.11 7.10 1.91
N VAL A 53 9.20 5.85 1.46
CA VAL A 53 8.29 4.79 1.89
C VAL A 53 8.53 4.49 3.37
N THR A 54 7.53 4.79 4.19
CA THR A 54 7.52 4.52 5.64
C THR A 54 6.82 3.20 5.98
N HIS A 55 5.85 2.81 5.15
CA HIS A 55 5.19 1.51 5.27
C HIS A 55 5.02 0.87 3.89
N GLN A 56 5.25 -0.43 3.82
CA GLN A 56 4.97 -1.27 2.66
C GLN A 56 4.28 -2.55 3.14
N ARG A 57 3.17 -2.94 2.50
CA ARG A 57 2.45 -4.17 2.86
C ARG A 57 1.77 -4.80 1.65
N PHE A 58 1.67 -6.12 1.66
CA PHE A 58 0.75 -6.87 0.79
C PHE A 58 -0.47 -7.34 1.59
N ILE A 59 -1.66 -7.17 1.01
CA ILE A 59 -2.94 -7.47 1.66
C ILE A 59 -3.76 -8.36 0.71
N THR A 60 -3.83 -9.65 1.04
CA THR A 60 -4.65 -10.62 0.31
C THR A 60 -6.13 -10.23 0.37
N GLY A 61 -6.78 -10.18 -0.79
CA GLY A 61 -8.19 -9.78 -0.93
C GLY A 61 -8.48 -8.33 -0.50
N GLY A 62 -7.46 -7.47 -0.39
CA GLY A 62 -7.66 -6.04 -0.17
C GLY A 62 -8.20 -5.35 -1.43
N VAL A 63 -8.70 -4.12 -1.26
CA VAL A 63 -9.31 -3.33 -2.34
C VAL A 63 -8.70 -1.93 -2.40
N ILE A 64 -8.59 -1.38 -3.60
CA ILE A 64 -8.21 0.03 -3.77
C ILE A 64 -9.41 0.88 -3.37
N ASN A 65 -9.29 1.64 -2.29
CA ASN A 65 -10.39 2.44 -1.71
C ASN A 65 -9.93 3.77 -1.12
N GLY A 66 -8.63 4.10 -1.21
CA GLY A 66 -8.08 5.34 -0.68
C GLY A 66 -7.95 5.43 0.83
N VAL A 67 -8.22 4.33 1.54
CA VAL A 67 -7.93 4.20 2.97
C VAL A 67 -7.04 2.99 3.22
N PRO A 68 -6.16 3.01 4.23
CA PRO A 68 -5.32 1.86 4.50
C PRO A 68 -6.17 0.61 4.81
N ASN A 69 -5.97 -0.51 4.09
CA ASN A 69 -6.70 -1.77 4.32
C ASN A 69 -6.20 -2.49 5.58
N GLN A 70 -5.80 -1.76 6.62
CA GLN A 70 -5.39 -2.33 7.90
C GLN A 70 -6.51 -3.23 8.43
N ARG A 71 -6.27 -4.55 8.39
CA ARG A 71 -6.99 -5.47 9.24
C ARG A 71 -6.57 -5.15 10.67
N VAL A 72 -7.31 -4.28 11.35
CA VAL A 72 -7.26 -4.24 12.81
C VAL A 72 -7.48 -5.68 13.27
N PRO A 73 -6.53 -6.31 13.99
CA PRO A 73 -6.85 -7.54 14.68
C PRO A 73 -8.06 -7.19 15.54
N LYS A 74 -9.17 -7.93 15.42
CA LYS A 74 -10.19 -7.87 16.46
C LYS A 74 -9.45 -8.16 17.76
N ALA A 75 -9.38 -7.17 18.63
CA ALA A 75 -8.99 -7.40 20.00
C ALA A 75 -10.02 -8.41 20.53
N ASN A 76 -9.57 -9.64 20.78
CA ASN A 76 -10.34 -10.63 21.52
C ASN A 76 -10.31 -10.27 23.00
#